data_AF-A0A6P1E161-F1
#
_entry.id   AF-A0A6P1E161-F1
#
_cell.length_a   1.000
_cell.length_b   1.000
_cell.length_c   1.000
_cell.angle_alpha   90.00
_cell.angle_beta   90.00
_cell.angle_gamma   90.00
#
_symmetry.space_group_name_H-M   'P 1'
#
loop_
_entity.id
_entity.type
_entity.pdbx_description
1 polymer ?
#
loop_
_entity_poly.entity_id
_entity_poly.type
_entity_poly.pdbx_seq_one_letter_code
_entity_poly.pdbx_strand_id
1 'polypeptide(L)'
;MCDQIRHPLFSPEWVERFRRSEKTFTRTRHLPFHGLVTFLLNLRKGSTEQEFNGFFAALKEQPLASAAPNVSALFKARQRLSAEVFPALKRQAIDSFRAGPVRARASMLYLISKIPQPGGASAQGEVRW
;
A
#
# COMPACT_ATOMS: atom_id res chain seq x y z
N MET A 1 -8.45 -3.99 -6.24
CA MET A 1 -6.99 -3.98 -5.98
C MET A 1 -6.31 -4.56 -7.21
N CYS A 2 -5.29 -3.91 -7.77
CA CYS A 2 -4.64 -4.38 -9.01
C CYS A 2 -4.02 -5.77 -8.81
N ASP A 3 -4.25 -6.71 -9.74
CA ASP A 3 -3.79 -8.11 -9.62
C ASP A 3 -2.28 -8.25 -9.40
N GLN A 4 -1.50 -7.27 -9.86
CA GLN A 4 -0.06 -7.16 -9.72
C GLN A 4 0.43 -7.18 -8.25
N ILE A 5 -0.37 -6.64 -7.33
CA ILE A 5 -0.06 -6.63 -5.88
C ILE A 5 -0.75 -7.81 -5.19
N ARG A 6 -1.84 -8.33 -5.75
CA ARG A 6 -2.61 -9.42 -5.15
C ARG A 6 -1.81 -10.70 -5.08
N HIS A 7 -1.19 -11.14 -6.18
CA HIS A 7 -0.46 -12.41 -6.22
C HIS A 7 0.67 -12.51 -5.16
N PRO A 8 1.54 -11.49 -5.00
CA PRO A 8 2.53 -11.42 -3.91
C PRO A 8 1.99 -11.63 -2.51
N LEU A 9 0.83 -11.06 -2.20
CA LEU A 9 0.32 -11.04 -0.82
C LEU A 9 -0.17 -12.40 -0.34
N PHE A 10 -0.57 -13.27 -1.26
CA PHE A 10 -1.07 -14.61 -0.96
C PHE A 10 -0.07 -15.71 -1.31
N SER A 11 1.10 -15.37 -1.87
CA SER A 11 2.14 -16.33 -2.21
C SER A 11 2.91 -16.79 -0.96
N PRO A 12 3.05 -18.10 -0.71
CA PRO A 12 3.90 -18.63 0.37
C PRO A 12 5.37 -18.18 0.25
N GLU A 13 5.89 -18.05 -0.97
CA GLU A 13 7.25 -17.60 -1.26
C GLU A 13 7.49 -16.19 -0.69
N TRP A 14 6.49 -15.30 -0.82
CA TRP A 14 6.58 -13.93 -0.31
C TRP A 14 6.53 -13.89 1.21
N VAL A 15 5.69 -14.73 1.82
CA VAL A 15 5.64 -14.84 3.28
C VAL A 15 6.99 -15.32 3.81
N GLU A 16 7.59 -16.34 3.18
CA GLU A 16 8.90 -16.87 3.54
C GLU A 16 10.01 -15.83 3.41
N ARG A 17 10.00 -15.08 2.31
CA ARG A 17 11.03 -14.09 2.00
C ARG A 17 11.00 -12.88 2.94
N PHE A 18 9.83 -12.46 3.39
CA PHE A 18 9.65 -11.20 4.14
C PHE A 18 9.28 -11.38 5.61
N ARG A 19 9.15 -12.62 6.11
CA ARG A 19 9.12 -12.88 7.55
C ARG A 19 10.51 -12.73 8.15
N ARG A 20 10.59 -12.22 9.38
CA ARG A 20 11.86 -12.13 10.11
C ARG A 20 12.25 -13.40 10.88
N SER A 21 11.31 -14.35 11.02
CA SER A 21 11.52 -15.60 11.75
C SER A 21 10.58 -16.66 11.23
N GLU A 22 11.02 -17.91 11.27
CA GLU A 22 10.27 -19.07 10.76
C GLU A 22 8.92 -19.31 11.46
N LYS A 23 8.75 -18.79 12.67
CA LYS A 23 7.51 -18.92 13.43
C LYS A 23 6.50 -17.80 13.13
N THR A 24 6.87 -16.83 12.30
CA THR A 24 6.04 -15.67 11.99
C THR A 24 5.10 -15.98 10.82
N PHE A 25 3.85 -15.50 10.91
CA PHE A 25 2.82 -15.63 9.87
C PHE A 25 2.41 -17.07 9.53
N THR A 26 2.73 -18.05 10.39
CA THR A 26 2.34 -19.46 10.24
C THR A 26 0.95 -19.78 10.79
N ARG A 27 0.37 -18.89 11.62
CA ARG A 27 -0.96 -19.05 12.21
C ARG A 27 -1.92 -18.00 11.65
N THR A 28 -3.08 -18.43 11.18
CA THR A 28 -4.14 -17.57 10.61
C THR A 28 -4.98 -16.85 11.66
N ARG A 29 -4.91 -17.25 12.94
CA ARG A 29 -5.72 -16.68 14.03
C ARG A 29 -5.31 -15.25 14.44
N HIS A 30 -4.12 -14.79 14.02
CA HIS A 30 -3.60 -13.46 14.32
C HIS A 30 -3.14 -12.78 13.03
N LEU A 31 -3.53 -11.52 12.84
CA LEU A 31 -3.17 -10.60 11.75
C LEU A 31 -2.21 -11.21 10.70
N PRO A 32 -2.74 -11.89 9.67
CA PRO A 32 -1.93 -12.63 8.70
C PRO A 32 -1.13 -11.67 7.81
N PHE A 33 -0.11 -12.20 7.14
CA PHE A 33 0.80 -11.42 6.28
C PHE A 33 0.05 -10.52 5.28
N HIS A 34 -0.89 -11.08 4.50
CA HIS A 34 -1.67 -10.32 3.53
C HIS A 34 -2.46 -9.18 4.20
N GLY A 35 -3.08 -9.44 5.35
CA GLY A 35 -3.88 -8.46 6.09
C GLY A 35 -3.01 -7.32 6.63
N LEU A 36 -1.84 -7.65 7.19
CA LEU A 36 -0.87 -6.66 7.66
C LEU A 36 -0.38 -5.77 6.52
N VAL A 37 0.09 -6.36 5.42
CA VAL A 37 0.69 -5.59 4.32
C VAL A 37 -0.38 -4.75 3.62
N THR A 38 -1.58 -5.30 3.42
CA THR A 38 -2.71 -4.54 2.84
C THR A 38 -3.08 -3.35 3.73
N PHE A 39 -3.14 -3.55 5.05
CA PHE A 39 -3.37 -2.45 6.00
C PHE A 39 -2.27 -1.39 5.92
N LEU A 40 -1.01 -1.78 5.82
CA LEU A 40 0.13 -0.85 5.77
C LEU A 40 0.24 -0.09 4.44
N LEU A 41 -0.29 -0.66 3.35
CA LEU A 41 -0.43 0.03 2.06
C LEU A 41 -1.60 1.00 2.01
N ASN A 42 -2.53 0.92 2.97
CA ASN A 42 -3.68 1.81 3.02
C ASN A 42 -3.25 3.24 3.42
N LEU A 43 -3.78 4.24 2.71
CA LEU A 43 -3.58 5.65 3.01
C LEU A 43 -4.47 6.04 4.19
N ARG A 44 -3.84 6.28 5.35
CA ARG A 44 -4.54 6.59 6.61
C ARG A 44 -4.93 8.06 6.67
N LYS A 45 -6.17 8.34 7.07
CA LYS A 45 -6.73 9.69 7.23
C LYS A 45 -7.03 10.04 8.69
N GLY A 46 -7.07 9.04 9.58
CA GLY A 46 -7.33 9.18 11.01
C GLY A 46 -6.30 8.48 11.91
N SER A 47 -6.69 8.24 13.17
CA SER A 47 -5.81 7.57 14.15
C SER A 47 -5.54 6.11 13.75
N THR A 48 -4.41 5.55 14.18
CA THR A 48 -4.06 4.16 13.84
C THR A 48 -5.12 3.16 14.34
N GLU A 49 -5.72 3.43 15.49
CA GLU A 49 -6.78 2.60 16.05
C GLU A 49 -8.07 2.67 15.24
N GLN A 50 -8.53 3.87 14.90
CA GLN A 50 -9.73 4.07 14.08
C GLN A 50 -9.58 3.40 12.72
N GLU A 51 -8.44 3.63 12.05
CA GLU A 51 -8.13 3.04 10.75
C GLU A 51 -8.03 1.52 10.80
N PHE A 52 -7.41 0.98 11.85
CA PHE A 52 -7.26 -0.47 12.01
C PHE A 52 -8.60 -1.15 12.27
N ASN A 53 -9.41 -0.59 13.16
CA ASN A 53 -10.74 -1.12 13.46
C ASN A 53 -11.66 -1.03 12.23
N GLY A 54 -11.66 0.10 11.52
CA GLY A 54 -12.43 0.29 10.29
C GLY A 54 -12.00 -0.67 9.18
N PHE A 55 -10.70 -0.87 8.99
CA PHE A 55 -10.16 -1.81 8.02
C PHE A 55 -10.62 -3.25 8.29
N PHE A 56 -10.58 -3.71 9.55
CA PHE A 56 -11.02 -5.06 9.91
C PHE A 56 -12.53 -5.25 9.86
N ALA A 57 -13.32 -4.23 10.19
CA ALA A 57 -14.76 -4.25 10.04
C ALA A 57 -15.16 -4.41 8.55
N ALA A 58 -14.48 -3.68 7.66
CA ALA A 58 -14.70 -3.79 6.22
C ALA A 58 -14.28 -5.14 5.63
N LEU A 59 -13.19 -5.75 6.12
CA LEU A 59 -12.71 -7.05 5.62
C LEU A 59 -13.55 -8.25 6.08
N LYS A 60 -14.16 -8.19 7.26
CA LYS A 60 -14.85 -9.33 7.85
C LYS A 60 -16.36 -9.33 7.65
N GLU A 61 -16.94 -8.25 7.12
CA GLU A 61 -18.39 -8.03 7.10
C GLU A 61 -19.03 -8.26 8.49
N GLN A 62 -18.27 -8.02 9.55
CA GLN A 62 -18.65 -8.28 10.94
C GLN A 62 -18.63 -7.00 11.78
N PRO A 63 -19.47 -6.90 12.82
CA PRO A 63 -19.46 -5.75 13.73
C PRO A 63 -18.07 -5.58 14.37
N LEU A 64 -17.64 -4.33 14.57
CA LEU A 64 -16.34 -3.95 15.18
C LEU A 64 -15.98 -4.73 16.46
N ALA A 65 -16.97 -5.26 17.17
CA ALA A 65 -16.83 -5.88 18.48
C ALA A 65 -16.40 -7.37 18.47
N SER A 66 -16.43 -8.08 17.34
CA SER A 66 -16.16 -9.53 17.31
C SER A 66 -14.84 -9.86 16.61
N ALA A 67 -13.81 -10.20 17.40
CA ALA A 67 -12.58 -10.85 16.93
C ALA A 67 -11.64 -10.03 16.00
N ALA A 68 -11.67 -8.69 16.04
CA ALA A 68 -10.59 -7.90 15.47
C ALA A 68 -9.31 -8.05 16.33
N PRO A 69 -8.10 -8.18 15.73
CA PRO A 69 -6.87 -8.05 16.49
C PRO A 69 -6.85 -6.71 17.23
N ASN A 70 -6.16 -6.61 18.36
CA ASN A 70 -5.94 -5.30 18.98
C ASN A 70 -4.82 -4.53 18.26
N VAL A 71 -4.74 -3.22 18.47
CA VAL A 71 -3.67 -2.38 17.90
C VAL A 71 -2.27 -2.86 18.32
N SER A 72 -2.13 -3.48 19.50
CA SER A 72 -0.86 -4.09 19.92
C SER A 72 -0.43 -5.26 19.02
N ALA A 73 -1.37 -6.02 18.47
CA ALA A 73 -1.10 -7.09 17.51
C ALA A 73 -0.58 -6.53 16.18
N LEU A 74 -1.04 -5.36 15.76
CA LEU A 74 -0.50 -4.63 14.60
C LEU A 74 0.98 -4.28 14.82
N PHE A 75 1.33 -3.66 15.94
CA PHE A 75 2.72 -3.29 16.23
C PHE A 75 3.63 -4.52 16.31
N LYS A 76 3.19 -5.59 16.98
CA LYS A 76 3.91 -6.87 17.06
C LYS A 76 4.11 -7.50 15.68
N ALA A 77 3.07 -7.51 14.84
CA ALA A 77 3.17 -8.09 13.50
C ALA A 77 4.09 -7.25 12.60
N ARG A 78 4.02 -5.92 12.69
CA ARG A 78 4.91 -4.99 11.97
C ARG A 78 6.38 -5.23 12.32
N GLN A 79 6.71 -5.45 13.59
CA GLN A 79 8.09 -5.75 14.02
C GLN A 79 8.64 -7.07 13.46
N ARG A 80 7.77 -7.99 13.04
CA ARG A 80 8.15 -9.29 12.47
C ARG A 80 8.14 -9.32 10.94
N LEU A 81 7.77 -8.20 10.31
CA LEU A 81 7.77 -7.98 8.87
C LEU A 81 9.08 -7.31 8.44
N SER A 82 9.71 -7.81 7.39
CA SER A 82 10.83 -7.13 6.75
C SER A 82 10.34 -5.89 6.01
N ALA A 83 11.05 -4.76 6.19
CA ALA A 83 10.74 -3.53 5.46
C ALA A 83 10.98 -3.66 3.95
N GLU A 84 11.80 -4.64 3.52
CA GLU A 84 12.10 -4.95 2.12
C GLU A 84 10.87 -5.38 1.31
N VAL A 85 9.76 -5.73 1.98
CA VAL A 85 8.50 -6.05 1.30
C VAL A 85 7.99 -4.86 0.47
N PHE A 86 8.15 -3.62 0.94
CA PHE A 86 7.62 -2.44 0.24
C PHE A 86 8.43 -2.07 -1.01
N PRO A 87 9.78 -2.01 -0.96
CA PRO A 87 10.59 -1.89 -2.16
C PRO A 87 10.34 -3.02 -3.18
N ALA A 88 10.18 -4.26 -2.71
CA ALA A 88 9.90 -5.39 -3.59
C ALA A 88 8.53 -5.27 -4.28
N LEU A 89 7.47 -4.94 -3.53
CA LEU A 89 6.14 -4.70 -4.09
C LEU A 89 6.15 -3.54 -5.08
N LYS A 90 6.88 -2.46 -4.77
CA LYS A 90 7.03 -1.32 -5.68
C LYS A 90 7.69 -1.74 -6.99
N ARG A 91 8.80 -2.48 -6.94
CA ARG A 91 9.49 -2.98 -8.14
C ARG A 91 8.55 -3.83 -8.98
N GLN A 92 7.87 -4.80 -8.36
CA GLN A 92 6.92 -5.64 -9.07
C GLN A 92 5.78 -4.86 -9.74
N ALA A 93 5.21 -3.86 -9.06
CA ALA A 93 4.17 -3.01 -9.65
C ALA A 93 4.71 -2.23 -10.86
N ILE A 94 5.92 -1.67 -10.77
CA ILE A 94 6.57 -0.95 -11.87
C ILE A 94 6.88 -1.89 -13.03
N ASP A 95 7.44 -3.07 -12.77
CA ASP A 95 7.82 -4.03 -13.80
C ASP A 95 6.57 -4.56 -14.52
N SER A 96 5.51 -4.86 -13.77
CA SER A 96 4.23 -5.26 -14.35
C SER A 96 3.59 -4.14 -15.18
N PHE A 97 3.71 -2.88 -14.74
CA PHE A 97 3.26 -1.72 -15.52
C PHE A 97 4.07 -1.55 -16.81
N ARG A 98 5.39 -1.74 -16.77
CA ARG A 98 6.29 -1.65 -17.94
C ARG A 98 6.04 -2.76 -18.95
N ALA A 99 5.72 -3.96 -18.48
CA ALA A 99 5.45 -5.14 -19.31
C ALA A 99 4.07 -5.10 -19.99
N GLY A 100 3.14 -4.25 -19.52
CA GLY A 100 1.82 -4.10 -20.12
C GLY A 100 1.82 -3.43 -21.51
N PRO A 101 0.76 -3.61 -22.31
CA PRO A 101 0.66 -3.06 -23.66
C PRO A 101 0.73 -1.52 -23.67
N VAL A 102 1.48 -0.98 -24.65
CA VAL A 102 1.89 0.44 -24.78
C VAL A 102 0.74 1.45 -24.76
N ARG A 103 -0.51 1.03 -25.01
CA ARG A 103 -1.70 1.89 -25.07
C ARG A 103 -2.03 2.63 -23.77
N ALA A 104 -1.72 2.07 -22.59
CA ALA A 104 -1.94 2.75 -21.30
C ALA A 104 -0.85 3.77 -20.94
N ARG A 105 0.31 3.72 -21.61
CA ARG A 105 1.49 4.54 -21.27
C ARG A 105 1.38 5.95 -21.85
N ALA A 106 0.79 6.11 -23.03
CA ALA A 106 0.62 7.39 -23.71
C ALA A 106 -0.35 8.32 -22.96
N SER A 107 -1.47 7.80 -22.45
CA SER A 107 -2.48 8.61 -21.74
C SER A 107 -1.98 9.14 -20.39
N MET A 108 -1.10 8.39 -19.70
CA MET A 108 -0.58 8.80 -18.38
C MET A 108 0.56 9.82 -18.51
N LEU A 109 1.46 9.67 -19.48
CA LEU A 109 2.46 10.68 -19.84
C LEU A 109 1.82 11.99 -20.32
N TYR A 110 0.75 11.89 -21.12
CA TYR A 110 -0.05 13.05 -21.52
C TYR A 110 -0.66 13.77 -20.31
N LEU A 111 -1.21 13.02 -19.34
CA LEU A 111 -1.76 13.62 -18.12
C LEU A 111 -0.69 14.33 -17.28
N ILE A 112 0.50 13.74 -17.14
CA ILE A 112 1.62 14.34 -16.39
C ILE A 112 2.13 15.61 -17.09
N SER A 113 2.16 15.66 -18.42
CA SER A 113 2.50 16.87 -19.18
C SER A 113 1.47 18.00 -19.07
N LYS A 114 0.24 17.69 -18.65
CA LYS A 114 -0.85 18.65 -18.46
C LYS A 114 -0.95 19.18 -17.02
N ILE A 115 -0.13 18.69 -16.10
CA ILE A 115 -0.03 19.24 -14.74
C ILE A 115 0.72 20.57 -14.83
N PRO A 116 0.10 21.72 -14.45
CA PRO A 116 0.81 22.98 -14.41
C PRO A 116 1.93 22.90 -13.38
N GLN A 117 3.17 23.09 -13.83
CA GLN A 117 4.32 23.15 -12.93
C GLN A 117 4.27 24.48 -12.17
N PRO A 118 4.36 24.47 -10.82
CA PRO A 118 4.41 25.70 -10.05
C PRO A 118 5.78 26.35 -10.24
N GLY A 119 5.91 27.25 -11.21
CA GLY A 119 7.16 27.98 -11.42
C GLY A 119 7.38 28.69 -12.75
N GLY A 120 6.35 28.84 -13.60
CA GLY A 120 6.47 29.48 -14.91
C GLY A 120 5.62 30.74 -15.06
N ALA A 121 5.70 31.69 -14.12
CA ALA A 121 5.16 33.03 -14.32
C ALA A 121 6.33 34.02 -14.47
N SER A 122 6.75 34.25 -15.71
CA SER A 122 7.52 35.42 -16.11
C SER A 122 6.74 36.14 -17.20
N ALA A 123 6.11 37.27 -16.86
CA ALA A 123 5.70 38.35 -17.74
C ALA A 123 5.25 39.51 -16.83
N GLN A 124 6.05 40.56 -16.66
CA GLN A 124 5.97 41.81 -17.44
C GLN A 124 4.63 42.54 -17.28
N GLY A 125 4.69 43.68 -16.58
CA GLY A 125 3.56 44.57 -16.30
C GLY A 125 4.05 45.90 -15.72
N GLU A 126 4.62 46.70 -16.62
CA GLU A 126 4.77 48.16 -16.64
C GLU A 126 4.14 48.96 -15.48
N VAL A 127 4.98 49.66 -14.71
CA VAL A 127 4.57 50.72 -13.77
C VAL A 127 4.78 52.05 -14.46
N ARG A 128 3.69 52.72 -14.80
CA ARG A 128 3.67 54.08 -15.33
C ARG A 128 3.24 55.02 -14.20
N TRP A 129 4.11 56.00 -13.92
CA TRP A 129 3.88 57.09 -12.97
C TRP A 129 2.74 58.01 -13.41
#